data_AF-A0A353CZ81-F1
#
_entry.id   AF-A0A353CZ81-F1
#
_cell.length_a   1.000
_cell.length_b   1.000
_cell.length_c   1.000
_cell.angle_alpha   90.00
_cell.angle_beta   90.00
_cell.angle_gamma   90.00
#
_symmetry.space_group_name_H-M   'P 1'
#
loop_
_entity.id
_entity.type
_entity.pdbx_description
1 polymer ?
#
loop_
_entity_poly.entity_id
_entity_poly.type
_entity_poly.pdbx_seq_one_letter_code
_entity_poly.pdbx_strand_id
1 'polypeptide(L)'
;VIANSMTGTFEYEKGDKRSVPDFNVFFRYNATYPYYSDAVWYLSQMRRWGQIAGQKSDSWYTDMAKKVYRPDLYAEAAKELIAEGKAQVSDFPDFATETGFRPPQSEFIDGMTYDGTRPNDYLAQFPIGLKGKDRVD
;
A
#
# COMPACT_ATOMS: atom_id res chain seq x y z
N VAL A 1 22.44 8.01 -14.64
CA VAL A 1 21.64 6.90 -14.06
C VAL A 1 20.36 7.42 -13.42
N ILE A 2 20.42 8.29 -12.40
CA ILE A 2 19.22 8.83 -11.71
C ILE A 2 18.26 9.59 -12.65
N ALA A 3 18.80 10.37 -13.60
CA ALA A 3 17.96 11.13 -14.54
C ALA A 3 16.95 10.25 -15.29
N ASN A 4 17.36 9.06 -15.73
CA ASN A 4 16.52 8.14 -16.50
C ASN A 4 15.25 7.73 -15.70
N SER A 5 15.42 7.34 -14.43
CA SER A 5 14.29 6.97 -13.57
C SER A 5 13.40 8.17 -13.22
N MET A 6 13.94 9.39 -13.21
CA MET A 6 13.20 10.62 -12.89
C MET A 6 12.48 11.22 -14.10
N THR A 7 12.87 10.87 -15.33
CA THR A 7 12.23 11.36 -16.57
C THR A 7 11.41 10.28 -17.27
N GLY A 8 11.08 9.19 -16.58
CA GLY A 8 10.16 8.16 -17.06
C GLY A 8 10.68 7.35 -18.25
N THR A 9 11.99 7.06 -18.29
CA THR A 9 12.59 6.15 -19.27
C THR A 9 13.55 5.22 -18.56
N PHE A 10 13.37 3.90 -18.67
CA PHE A 10 14.26 2.93 -18.03
C PHE A 10 14.97 2.08 -19.08
N GLU A 11 16.26 1.81 -18.85
CA GLU A 11 17.07 0.90 -19.67
C GLU A 11 17.31 -0.38 -18.86
N TYR A 12 16.62 -1.46 -19.24
CA TYR A 12 16.63 -2.73 -18.50
C TYR A 12 17.89 -3.54 -18.82
N GLU A 13 18.24 -3.58 -20.10
CA GLU A 13 19.47 -4.15 -20.63
C GLU A 13 20.04 -3.20 -21.69
N LYS A 14 21.28 -3.40 -22.10
CA LYS A 14 21.94 -2.56 -23.10
C LYS A 14 21.10 -2.49 -24.39
N GLY A 15 20.52 -1.32 -24.67
CA GLY A 15 19.68 -1.07 -25.84
C GLY A 15 18.18 -1.29 -25.64
N ASP A 16 17.72 -1.92 -24.54
CA ASP A 16 16.29 -2.06 -24.23
C ASP A 16 15.81 -0.86 -23.39
N LYS A 17 15.42 0.20 -24.10
CA LYS A 17 14.88 1.43 -23.51
C LYS A 17 13.38 1.48 -23.70
N ARG A 18 12.65 1.61 -22.58
CA ARG A 18 11.19 1.68 -22.58
C ARG A 18 10.71 2.98 -21.96
N SER A 19 9.67 3.56 -22.55
CA SER A 19 8.96 4.69 -21.93
C SER A 19 8.12 4.16 -20.77
N VAL A 20 8.36 4.70 -19.59
CA VAL A 20 7.65 4.38 -18.35
C VAL A 20 7.38 5.69 -17.62
N PRO A 21 6.42 6.52 -18.09
CA PRO A 21 6.19 7.87 -17.56
C PRO A 21 5.91 7.91 -16.04
N ASP A 22 5.36 6.83 -15.51
CA ASP A 22 5.04 6.64 -14.09
C ASP A 22 6.06 5.76 -13.34
N PHE A 23 7.32 5.68 -13.82
CA PHE A 23 8.34 4.89 -13.14
C PHE A 23 8.54 5.33 -11.68
N ASN A 24 8.51 6.65 -11.43
CA ASN A 24 8.38 7.20 -10.08
C ASN A 24 7.16 8.13 -10.03
N VAL A 25 6.19 7.81 -9.17
CA VAL A 25 5.06 8.67 -8.88
C VAL A 25 5.17 9.16 -7.44
N PHE A 26 5.31 10.48 -7.28
CA PHE A 26 5.50 11.09 -5.96
C PHE A 26 4.20 11.62 -5.34
N PHE A 27 3.17 11.87 -6.14
CA PHE A 27 1.96 12.55 -5.65
C PHE A 27 0.66 12.08 -6.32
N ARG A 28 0.66 11.94 -7.66
CA ARG A 28 -0.52 11.49 -8.42
C ARG A 28 -1.07 10.17 -7.89
N TYR A 29 -2.34 9.90 -8.19
CA TYR A 29 -3.02 8.64 -7.81
C TYR A 29 -3.03 8.40 -6.30
N ASN A 30 -3.01 9.47 -5.51
CA ASN A 30 -2.95 9.45 -4.05
C ASN A 30 -1.73 8.68 -3.50
N ALA A 31 -0.59 8.76 -4.20
CA ALA A 31 0.63 8.03 -3.84
C ALA A 31 1.14 8.35 -2.42
N THR A 32 0.85 9.55 -1.90
CA THR A 32 1.28 9.99 -0.56
C THR A 32 0.25 9.71 0.53
N TYR A 33 -0.97 9.30 0.18
CA TYR A 33 -2.00 9.04 1.18
C TYR A 33 -1.71 7.71 1.90
N PRO A 34 -1.64 7.69 3.25
CA PRO A 34 -1.26 6.51 3.99
C PRO A 34 -2.45 5.56 4.17
N TYR A 35 -2.73 4.75 3.17
CA TYR A 35 -3.79 3.72 3.23
C TYR A 35 -3.46 2.63 4.26
N TYR A 36 -4.40 2.34 5.17
CA TYR A 36 -4.31 1.22 6.10
C TYR A 36 -4.12 -0.11 5.38
N SER A 37 -4.75 -0.31 4.22
CA SER A 37 -4.56 -1.51 3.40
C SER A 37 -3.10 -1.77 3.06
N ASP A 38 -2.30 -0.72 2.84
CA ASP A 38 -0.90 -0.89 2.46
C ASP A 38 -0.07 -1.36 3.68
N ALA A 39 -0.36 -0.81 4.86
CA ALA A 39 0.23 -1.26 6.13
C ALA A 39 -0.17 -2.70 6.48
N VAL A 40 -1.46 -3.04 6.29
CA VAL A 40 -1.96 -4.40 6.51
C VAL A 40 -1.28 -5.39 5.57
N TRP A 41 -0.97 -4.99 4.33
CA TRP A 41 -0.24 -5.85 3.40
C TRP A 41 1.16 -6.16 3.93
N TYR A 42 1.91 -5.15 4.38
CA TYR A 42 3.22 -5.35 5.00
C TYR A 42 3.15 -6.27 6.21
N LEU A 43 2.20 -6.03 7.12
CA LEU A 43 2.00 -6.87 8.30
C LEU A 43 1.64 -8.31 7.91
N SER A 44 0.85 -8.51 6.86
CA SER A 44 0.56 -9.85 6.33
C SER A 44 1.83 -10.53 5.81
N GLN A 45 2.70 -9.82 5.08
CA GLN A 45 3.95 -10.41 4.60
C GLN A 45 4.93 -10.70 5.75
N MET A 46 5.00 -9.83 6.76
CA MET A 46 5.75 -10.09 8.00
C MET A 46 5.23 -11.33 8.74
N ARG A 47 3.92 -11.56 8.71
CA ARG A 47 3.33 -12.81 9.21
C ARG A 47 3.72 -13.99 8.35
N ARG A 48 3.59 -13.90 7.03
CA ARG A 48 3.91 -14.97 6.08
C ARG A 48 5.34 -15.47 6.23
N TRP A 49 6.27 -14.54 6.49
CA TRP A 49 7.72 -14.82 6.55
C TRP A 49 8.29 -14.91 7.97
N GLY A 50 7.43 -14.94 8.99
CA GLY A 50 7.82 -15.29 10.36
C GLY A 50 8.32 -14.14 11.25
N GLN A 51 8.38 -12.90 10.76
CA GLN A 51 8.63 -11.74 11.64
C GLN A 51 7.48 -11.52 12.64
N ILE A 52 6.26 -11.92 12.28
CA ILE A 52 5.14 -12.06 13.21
C ILE A 52 4.93 -13.57 13.41
N ALA A 53 5.43 -14.07 14.53
CA ALA A 53 5.57 -15.50 14.82
C ALA A 53 4.24 -16.28 14.76
N GLY A 54 3.17 -15.71 15.30
CA GLY A 54 1.90 -16.41 15.47
C GLY A 54 0.73 -15.78 14.72
N GLN A 55 -0.35 -16.53 14.62
CA GLN A 55 -1.62 -16.06 14.06
C GLN A 55 -2.12 -14.80 14.76
N LYS A 56 -2.75 -13.91 13.97
CA LYS A 56 -3.44 -12.70 14.44
C LYS A 56 -4.83 -12.64 13.79
N SER A 57 -5.80 -12.06 14.50
CA SER A 57 -7.11 -11.78 13.92
C SER A 57 -7.00 -10.68 12.85
N ASP A 58 -7.95 -10.61 11.92
CA ASP A 58 -7.99 -9.53 10.92
C ASP A 58 -8.07 -8.14 11.57
N SER A 59 -8.80 -8.03 12.70
CA SER A 59 -8.88 -6.81 13.49
C SER A 59 -7.52 -6.36 14.02
N TRP A 60 -6.64 -7.28 14.45
CA TRP A 60 -5.33 -6.92 14.98
C TRP A 60 -4.47 -6.22 13.93
N TYR A 61 -4.53 -6.64 12.66
CA TYR A 61 -3.79 -5.99 11.59
C TYR A 61 -4.27 -4.55 11.37
N THR A 62 -5.59 -4.36 11.34
CA THR A 62 -6.21 -3.04 11.22
C THR A 62 -5.84 -2.13 12.40
N ASP A 63 -5.93 -2.65 13.62
CA ASP A 63 -5.61 -1.90 14.84
C ASP A 63 -4.13 -1.51 14.91
N MET A 64 -3.24 -2.39 14.42
CA MET A 64 -1.82 -2.08 14.32
C MET A 64 -1.53 -1.06 13.22
N ALA A 65 -2.15 -1.18 12.05
CA ALA A 65 -2.02 -0.21 10.96
C ALA A 65 -2.41 1.20 11.43
N LYS A 66 -3.53 1.34 12.14
CA LYS A 66 -4.05 2.61 12.68
C LYS A 66 -3.12 3.32 13.66
N LYS A 67 -2.18 2.60 14.29
CA LYS A 67 -1.20 3.22 15.20
C LYS A 67 -0.09 3.96 14.46
N VAL A 68 0.18 3.60 13.21
CA VAL A 68 1.35 4.08 12.45
C VAL A 68 0.92 4.88 11.23
N TYR A 69 -0.03 4.37 10.46
CA TYR A 69 -0.58 5.07 9.30
C TYR A 69 -1.62 6.06 9.82
N ARG A 70 -1.40 7.36 9.58
CA ARG A 70 -2.21 8.45 10.12
C ARG A 70 -2.87 9.28 9.02
N PRO A 71 -3.81 8.69 8.26
CA PRO A 71 -4.55 9.42 7.22
C PRO A 71 -5.38 10.58 7.77
N ASP A 72 -5.72 10.55 9.06
CA ASP A 72 -6.37 11.65 9.76
C ASP A 72 -5.48 12.90 9.82
N LEU A 73 -4.20 12.76 10.18
CA LEU A 73 -3.23 13.87 10.17
C LEU A 73 -2.94 14.35 8.75
N TYR A 74 -2.86 13.43 7.80
CA TYR A 74 -2.73 13.78 6.37
C TYR A 74 -3.91 14.63 5.90
N ALA A 75 -5.14 14.24 6.23
CA ALA A 75 -6.35 14.94 5.84
C ALA A 75 -6.45 16.34 6.48
N GLU A 76 -5.99 16.50 7.72
CA GLU A 76 -5.90 17.80 8.38
C GLU A 76 -4.98 18.75 7.60
N ALA A 77 -3.74 18.32 7.34
CA ALA A 77 -2.78 19.13 6.58
C ALA A 77 -3.24 19.42 5.15
N ALA A 78 -3.85 18.44 4.46
CA ALA A 78 -4.37 18.62 3.12
C ALA A 78 -5.50 19.66 3.08
N LYS A 79 -6.42 19.62 4.06
CA LYS A 79 -7.50 20.62 4.18
C LYS A 79 -6.97 22.03 4.43
N GLU A 80 -5.92 22.19 5.23
CA GLU A 80 -5.27 23.49 5.41
C GLU A 80 -4.67 24.02 4.10
N LEU A 81 -3.94 23.19 3.36
CA LEU A 81 -3.37 23.58 2.06
C LEU A 81 -4.44 23.96 1.03
N ILE A 82 -5.58 23.27 1.03
CA ILE A 82 -6.73 23.61 0.19
C ILE A 82 -7.33 24.96 0.61
N ALA A 83 -7.52 25.18 1.91
CA ALA A 83 -8.07 26.44 2.42
C ALA A 83 -7.17 27.65 2.11
N GLU A 84 -5.86 27.45 2.07
CA GLU A 84 -4.86 28.46 1.66
C GLU A 84 -4.77 28.64 0.13
N GLY A 85 -5.46 27.82 -0.66
CA GLY A 85 -5.41 27.85 -2.13
C GLY A 85 -4.12 27.29 -2.72
N LYS A 86 -3.33 26.54 -1.95
CA LYS A 86 -2.05 25.92 -2.37
C LYS A 86 -2.22 24.54 -3.02
N ALA A 87 -3.39 23.93 -2.86
CA ALA A 87 -3.75 22.66 -3.48
C ALA A 87 -5.24 22.64 -3.85
N GLN A 88 -5.62 21.78 -4.79
CA GLN A 88 -7.01 21.57 -5.20
C GLN A 88 -7.64 20.42 -4.41
N VAL A 89 -8.95 20.45 -4.22
CA VAL A 89 -9.68 19.31 -3.62
C VAL A 89 -9.45 18.03 -4.42
N SER A 90 -9.36 18.13 -5.74
CA SER A 90 -9.12 17.00 -6.65
C SER A 90 -7.72 16.40 -6.57
N ASP A 91 -6.79 17.03 -5.85
CA ASP A 91 -5.42 16.53 -5.67
C ASP A 91 -5.34 15.40 -4.62
N PHE A 92 -6.43 15.15 -3.89
CA PHE A 92 -6.49 14.23 -2.75
C PHE A 92 -7.68 13.26 -2.86
N PRO A 93 -7.70 12.15 -2.10
CA PRO A 93 -8.89 11.33 -1.99
C PRO A 93 -10.04 12.12 -1.35
N ASP A 94 -11.27 11.71 -1.66
CA ASP A 94 -12.45 12.26 -0.98
C ASP A 94 -12.47 11.83 0.48
N PHE A 95 -12.00 12.70 1.36
CA PHE A 95 -11.91 12.43 2.80
C PHE A 95 -13.26 12.16 3.48
N ALA A 96 -14.40 12.46 2.84
CA ALA A 96 -15.72 12.14 3.39
C ALA A 96 -16.12 10.68 3.19
N THR A 97 -15.62 10.04 2.13
CA THR A 97 -15.98 8.67 1.72
C THR A 97 -14.82 7.69 1.82
N GLU A 98 -13.58 8.19 1.85
CA GLU A 98 -12.39 7.37 1.99
C GLU A 98 -12.34 6.66 3.34
N THR A 99 -12.14 5.34 3.30
CA THR A 99 -12.12 4.47 4.49
C THR A 99 -10.70 4.20 4.98
N GLY A 100 -9.70 4.55 4.17
CA GLY A 100 -8.30 4.18 4.35
C GLY A 100 -7.98 2.78 3.81
N PHE A 101 -8.93 2.10 3.17
CA PHE A 101 -8.72 0.80 2.53
C PHE A 101 -8.95 0.90 1.04
N ARG A 102 -7.94 0.50 0.26
CA ARG A 102 -8.09 0.34 -1.19
C ARG A 102 -9.04 -0.84 -1.49
N PRO A 103 -9.75 -0.81 -2.64
CA PRO A 103 -10.48 -1.96 -3.13
C PRO A 103 -9.57 -3.18 -3.31
N PRO A 104 -10.13 -4.41 -3.38
CA PRO A 104 -9.34 -5.60 -3.65
C PRO A 104 -8.51 -5.46 -4.93
N GLN A 105 -7.22 -5.83 -4.85
CA GLN A 105 -6.22 -5.70 -5.90
C GLN A 105 -5.83 -7.07 -6.43
N SER A 106 -5.82 -7.25 -7.75
CA SER A 106 -5.49 -8.54 -8.41
C SER A 106 -4.31 -8.42 -9.38
N GLU A 107 -3.61 -7.29 -9.36
CA GLU A 107 -2.53 -6.94 -10.27
C GLU A 107 -1.14 -7.47 -9.82
N PHE A 108 -1.10 -8.27 -8.75
CA PHE A 108 0.14 -8.93 -8.31
C PHE A 108 0.63 -9.92 -9.37
N ILE A 109 1.95 -10.08 -9.48
CA ILE A 109 2.59 -10.92 -10.52
C ILE A 109 2.18 -12.40 -10.45
N ASP A 110 1.73 -12.87 -9.29
CA ASP A 110 1.27 -14.24 -9.04
C ASP A 110 -0.24 -14.41 -9.21
N GLY A 111 -0.97 -13.35 -9.55
CA GLY A 111 -2.42 -13.35 -9.76
C GLY A 111 -3.26 -13.49 -8.50
N MET A 112 -2.66 -13.46 -7.31
CA MET A 112 -3.39 -13.56 -6.04
C MET A 112 -4.10 -12.25 -5.72
N THR A 113 -5.38 -12.34 -5.36
CA THR A 113 -6.17 -11.16 -5.01
C THR A 113 -5.92 -10.79 -3.55
N TYR A 114 -5.48 -9.55 -3.33
CA TYR A 114 -5.31 -8.95 -2.01
C TYR A 114 -6.52 -8.09 -1.65
N ASP A 115 -7.18 -8.43 -0.54
CA ASP A 115 -8.17 -7.58 0.14
C ASP A 115 -7.65 -7.23 1.54
N GLY A 116 -7.34 -5.95 1.75
CA GLY A 116 -6.79 -5.47 3.02
C GLY A 116 -7.74 -5.59 4.21
N THR A 117 -9.03 -5.83 3.98
CA THR A 117 -10.00 -6.08 5.05
C THR A 117 -10.00 -7.55 5.51
N ARG A 118 -9.38 -8.46 4.74
CA ARG A 118 -9.36 -9.91 4.97
C ARG A 118 -7.94 -10.50 4.85
N PRO A 119 -6.96 -10.02 5.65
CA PRO A 119 -5.57 -10.44 5.50
C PRO A 119 -5.34 -11.93 5.76
N ASN A 120 -6.12 -12.59 6.64
CA ASN A 120 -6.00 -14.03 6.82
C ASN A 120 -6.45 -14.85 5.59
N ASP A 121 -7.47 -14.39 4.86
CA ASP A 121 -7.89 -15.03 3.61
C ASP A 121 -6.82 -14.86 2.52
N TYR A 122 -6.17 -13.69 2.48
CA TYR A 122 -5.02 -13.47 1.60
C TYR A 122 -3.86 -14.42 1.91
N LEU A 123 -3.49 -14.58 3.18
CA LEU A 123 -2.43 -15.50 3.60
C LEU A 123 -2.72 -16.96 3.23
N ALA A 124 -3.99 -17.38 3.28
CA ALA A 124 -4.40 -18.74 2.97
C ALA A 124 -4.23 -19.11 1.48
N GLN A 125 -4.15 -18.12 0.58
CA GLN A 125 -3.97 -18.35 -0.86
C GLN A 125 -2.57 -18.88 -1.22
N PHE A 126 -1.57 -18.71 -0.34
CA PHE A 126 -0.18 -18.98 -0.68
C PHE A 126 0.27 -20.42 -0.36
N PRO A 127 0.97 -21.10 -1.29
CA PRO A 127 1.55 -22.41 -1.03
C PRO A 127 2.69 -22.33 0.01
N ILE A 128 3.48 -21.25 -0.01
CA ILE A 128 4.66 -21.05 0.83
C ILE A 128 4.45 -19.89 1.82
N GLY A 129 4.83 -20.13 3.07
CA GLY A 129 4.74 -19.18 4.18
C GLY A 129 3.77 -19.62 5.26
N LEU A 130 3.84 -18.96 6.42
CA LEU A 130 3.00 -19.25 7.57
C LEU A 130 1.54 -18.87 7.29
N LYS A 131 0.62 -19.80 7.55
CA LYS A 131 -0.82 -19.62 7.38
C LYS A 131 -1.57 -20.21 8.56
N GLY A 132 -2.78 -19.71 8.82
CA GLY A 132 -3.60 -20.15 9.95
C GLY A 132 -2.79 -20.24 11.25
N LYS A 133 -2.75 -21.43 11.85
CA LYS A 133 -2.12 -21.72 13.15
C LYS A 133 -0.61 -21.96 13.10
N ASP A 134 0.03 -21.93 11.92
CA ASP A 134 1.48 -22.13 11.80
C ASP A 134 2.25 -21.11 12.65
N ARG A 135 3.42 -21.49 13.20
CA ARG A 135 4.25 -20.56 13.96
C ARG A 135 5.73 -20.85 13.80
N VAL A 136 6.54 -19.86 14.14
CA VAL A 136 7.99 -19.97 14.30
C VAL A 136 8.32 -19.54 15.72
N ASP A 137 9.21 -20.26 16.38
CA ASP A 137 9.62 -20.04 17.78
C ASP A 137 10.81 -19.06 17.87
#